data_AF-A0A1M6KTM5-F1
#
_entry.id   AF-A0A1M6KTM5-F1
#
_cell.length_a   1.000
_cell.length_b   1.000
_cell.length_c   1.000
_cell.angle_alpha   90.00
_cell.angle_beta   90.00
_cell.angle_gamma   90.00
#
_symmetry.space_group_name_H-M   'P 1'
#
loop_
_entity.id
_entity.type
_entity.pdbx_description
1 polymer ?
#
loop_
_entity_poly.entity_id
_entity_poly.type
_entity_poly.pdbx_seq_one_letter_code
_entity_poly.pdbx_strand_id
1 'polypeptide(L)'
;MCDYSLHAMASRPAKVGETLVTTTFPRTSTRGFAAEGEPGVAVCLLPGTELAFEQDVKYDQGWIWTRTTSFRVAKFAVVEPNVPHRHHDAIEFPDGSNVLVTLLAEGQRATVLQLPVVHQISGRTKKAEEHGSTPAAAALAAGRSCEAPAMPSGVSAMKPEASAVTFFRPGTAGSP
;
A
#
# COMPACT_ATOMS: atom_id res chain seq x y z
N MET A 1 -0.57 10.65 -7.93
CA MET A 1 -1.27 9.79 -8.90
C MET A 1 -1.27 8.39 -8.32
N CYS A 2 -2.41 7.75 -8.16
CA CYS A 2 -2.46 6.37 -7.65
C CYS A 2 -1.88 5.42 -8.69
N ASP A 3 -1.41 4.27 -8.24
CA ASP A 3 -0.84 3.26 -9.12
C ASP A 3 -1.91 2.35 -9.74
N TYR A 4 -3.12 2.90 -9.93
CA TYR A 4 -3.91 2.43 -11.04
C TYR A 4 -3.00 2.63 -12.24
N SER A 5 -2.57 1.55 -12.90
CA SER A 5 -1.72 1.58 -14.11
C SER A 5 -2.42 2.23 -15.32
N LEU A 6 -3.33 3.17 -15.03
CA LEU A 6 -4.13 4.07 -15.84
C LEU A 6 -3.36 5.37 -16.10
N HIS A 7 -2.13 5.29 -16.63
CA HIS A 7 -1.30 6.48 -16.90
C HIS A 7 -1.96 7.49 -17.85
N ALA A 8 -3.02 7.09 -18.56
CA ALA A 8 -3.76 7.90 -19.51
C ALA A 8 -5.19 8.30 -19.04
N MET A 9 -5.60 7.96 -17.81
CA MET A 9 -6.93 8.33 -17.30
C MET A 9 -6.89 9.58 -16.42
N ALA A 10 -7.91 10.42 -16.55
CA ALA A 10 -8.12 11.51 -15.62
C ALA A 10 -8.32 10.94 -14.21
N SER A 11 -7.72 11.57 -13.21
CA SER A 11 -7.86 11.16 -11.82
C SER A 11 -8.06 12.36 -10.90
N ARG A 12 -8.76 12.12 -9.78
CA ARG A 12 -8.98 13.10 -8.72
C ARG A 12 -8.91 12.44 -7.34
N PRO A 13 -8.58 13.16 -6.26
CA PRO A 13 -8.58 12.59 -4.92
C PRO A 13 -10.00 12.26 -4.44
N ALA A 14 -10.08 11.27 -3.54
CA ALA A 14 -11.30 10.94 -2.83
C ALA A 14 -11.70 12.02 -1.81
N LYS A 15 -12.99 12.10 -1.52
CA LYS A 15 -13.63 13.02 -0.56
C LYS A 15 -14.46 12.21 0.43
N VAL A 16 -14.43 12.61 1.69
CA VAL A 16 -15.27 11.99 2.72
C VAL A 16 -16.75 12.16 2.38
N GLY A 17 -17.52 11.09 2.57
CA GLY A 17 -18.96 11.06 2.33
C GLY A 17 -19.38 10.87 0.88
N GLU A 18 -18.44 10.79 -0.07
CA GLU A 18 -18.80 10.53 -1.47
C GLU A 18 -19.04 9.04 -1.73
N THR A 19 -19.96 8.75 -2.65
CA THR A 19 -20.24 7.40 -3.13
C THR A 19 -19.38 7.09 -4.35
N LEU A 20 -18.60 6.02 -4.21
CA LEU A 20 -17.76 5.44 -5.24
C LEU A 20 -18.42 4.21 -5.82
N VAL A 21 -18.12 3.93 -7.08
CA VAL A 21 -18.54 2.73 -7.79
C VAL A 21 -17.30 2.02 -8.33
N THR A 22 -17.22 0.71 -8.14
CA THR A 22 -16.21 -0.11 -8.81
C THR A 22 -16.52 -0.16 -10.31
N THR A 23 -15.59 0.28 -11.14
CA THR A 23 -15.78 0.36 -12.60
C THR A 23 -14.53 -0.08 -13.33
N THR A 24 -14.72 -0.63 -14.53
CA THR A 24 -13.63 -0.88 -15.47
C THR A 24 -13.51 0.33 -16.39
N PHE A 25 -12.35 0.98 -16.39
CA PHE A 25 -12.19 2.24 -17.08
C PHE A 25 -12.08 2.06 -18.60
N PRO A 26 -12.78 2.89 -19.40
CA PRO A 26 -12.71 2.81 -20.85
C PRO A 26 -11.28 2.87 -21.37
N ARG A 27 -10.95 2.02 -22.35
CA ARG A 27 -9.61 1.87 -22.95
C ARG A 27 -8.56 1.23 -22.03
N THR A 28 -8.97 0.72 -20.87
CA THR A 28 -8.13 -0.09 -19.99
C THR A 28 -8.89 -1.35 -19.59
N SER A 29 -8.18 -2.44 -19.28
CA SER A 29 -8.77 -3.63 -18.64
C SER A 29 -8.71 -3.56 -17.11
N THR A 30 -8.33 -2.39 -16.57
CA THR A 30 -8.08 -2.22 -15.14
C THR A 30 -9.33 -1.68 -14.47
N ARG A 31 -9.70 -2.32 -13.36
CA ARG A 31 -10.78 -1.91 -12.50
C ARG A 31 -10.30 -0.98 -11.41
N GLY A 32 -11.12 -0.03 -11.02
CA GLY A 32 -10.86 0.88 -9.91
C GLY A 32 -12.14 1.54 -9.43
N PHE A 33 -11.99 2.63 -8.68
CA PHE A 33 -13.12 3.39 -8.15
C PHE A 33 -13.35 4.65 -8.98
N ALA A 34 -14.61 4.95 -9.28
CA ALA A 34 -15.04 6.21 -9.86
C ALA A 34 -16.19 6.79 -9.04
N ALA A 35 -16.46 8.09 -9.18
CA ALA A 35 -17.71 8.63 -8.66
C ALA A 35 -18.90 8.06 -9.44
N GLU A 36 -20.04 7.89 -8.78
CA GLU A 36 -21.26 7.39 -9.41
C GLU A 36 -21.67 8.18 -10.67
N GLY A 37 -21.49 9.51 -10.67
CA GLY A 37 -21.80 10.37 -11.81
C GLY A 37 -20.64 10.58 -12.80
N GLU A 38 -19.45 10.05 -12.52
CA GLU A 38 -18.22 10.35 -13.27
C GLU A 38 -17.41 9.07 -13.58
N PRO A 39 -17.96 8.06 -14.28
CA PRO A 39 -17.28 6.78 -14.52
C PRO A 39 -15.98 6.88 -15.34
N GLY A 40 -15.77 8.02 -16.03
CA GLY A 40 -14.56 8.30 -16.79
C GLY A 40 -13.41 8.93 -15.98
N VAL A 41 -13.61 9.22 -14.70
CA VAL A 41 -12.60 9.84 -13.82
C VAL A 41 -12.30 8.89 -12.67
N ALA A 42 -11.04 8.46 -12.57
CA ALA A 42 -10.61 7.61 -11.48
C ALA A 42 -10.57 8.41 -10.16
N VAL A 43 -11.18 7.86 -9.12
CA VAL A 43 -11.10 8.39 -7.77
C VAL A 43 -9.95 7.69 -7.04
N CYS A 44 -8.99 8.51 -6.67
CA CYS A 44 -7.75 8.13 -6.02
C CYS A 44 -7.89 8.07 -4.50
N LEU A 45 -7.70 6.88 -3.94
CA LEU A 45 -7.73 6.64 -2.50
C LEU A 45 -6.33 6.69 -1.90
N LEU A 46 -6.21 7.27 -0.70
CA LEU A 46 -4.97 7.22 0.06
C LEU A 46 -4.93 5.93 0.90
N PRO A 47 -3.76 5.29 1.08
CA PRO A 47 -3.61 4.17 2.02
C PRO A 47 -4.13 4.55 3.39
N GLY A 48 -5.06 3.76 3.92
CA GLY A 48 -5.78 4.03 5.15
C GLY A 48 -7.14 4.71 4.99
N THR A 49 -7.60 4.97 3.76
CA THR A 49 -8.97 5.43 3.52
C THR A 49 -9.96 4.31 3.86
N GLU A 50 -10.97 4.59 4.67
CA GLU A 50 -11.99 3.61 5.02
C GLU A 50 -13.22 3.74 4.14
N LEU A 51 -13.75 2.59 3.73
CA LEU A 51 -14.86 2.45 2.80
C LEU A 51 -15.98 1.62 3.45
N ALA A 52 -17.22 2.06 3.27
CA ALA A 52 -18.42 1.27 3.56
C ALA A 52 -19.11 0.88 2.27
N PHE A 53 -19.07 -0.40 1.94
CA PHE A 53 -19.82 -0.99 0.84
C PHE A 53 -21.29 -1.11 1.19
N GLU A 54 -22.16 -0.88 0.20
CA GLU A 54 -23.61 -0.97 0.37
C GLU A 54 -24.07 -2.42 0.58
N GLN A 55 -23.35 -3.37 -0.04
CA GLN A 55 -23.55 -4.81 0.11
C GLN A 55 -22.25 -5.51 0.49
N ASP A 56 -22.36 -6.79 0.81
CA ASP A 56 -21.21 -7.64 1.10
C ASP A 56 -20.24 -7.66 -0.08
N VAL A 57 -18.95 -7.43 0.19
CA VAL A 57 -17.98 -7.23 -0.89
C VAL A 57 -17.80 -8.49 -1.71
N LYS A 58 -17.90 -8.33 -3.03
CA LYS A 58 -17.72 -9.35 -4.04
C LYS A 58 -16.41 -9.15 -4.80
N TYR A 59 -15.75 -10.24 -5.14
CA TYR A 59 -14.53 -10.20 -5.95
C TYR A 59 -14.39 -11.45 -6.82
N ASP A 60 -13.76 -11.27 -7.96
CA ASP A 60 -13.54 -12.30 -8.96
C ASP A 60 -12.32 -13.14 -8.58
N GLN A 61 -12.53 -14.44 -8.48
CA GLN A 61 -11.49 -15.44 -8.25
C GLN A 61 -11.29 -16.24 -9.56
N GLY A 62 -10.38 -15.73 -10.39
CA GLY A 62 -10.23 -16.23 -11.76
C GLY A 62 -11.42 -15.82 -12.64
N TRP A 63 -11.57 -16.52 -13.76
CA TRP A 63 -12.49 -16.16 -14.84
C TRP A 63 -13.93 -16.67 -14.69
N ILE A 64 -14.19 -17.60 -13.77
CA ILE A 64 -15.50 -18.30 -13.68
C ILE A 64 -16.20 -18.07 -12.32
N TRP A 65 -15.48 -17.67 -11.27
CA TRP A 65 -16.03 -17.71 -9.91
C TRP A 65 -15.95 -16.35 -9.22
N THR A 66 -17.10 -15.79 -8.83
CA THR A 66 -17.17 -14.62 -7.96
C THR A 66 -17.35 -15.08 -6.51
N ARG A 67 -16.46 -14.64 -5.62
CA ARG A 67 -16.58 -14.83 -4.17
C ARG A 67 -17.31 -13.64 -3.56
N THR A 68 -18.01 -13.90 -2.47
CA THR A 68 -18.64 -12.88 -1.62
C THR A 68 -18.07 -13.02 -0.22
N THR A 69 -17.61 -11.91 0.35
CA THR A 69 -17.16 -11.84 1.76
C THR A 69 -18.36 -11.67 2.68
N SER A 70 -18.15 -11.69 4.00
CA SER A 70 -19.16 -11.28 4.99
C SER A 70 -18.95 -9.85 5.50
N PHE A 71 -18.12 -9.06 4.80
CA PHE A 71 -17.72 -7.73 5.22
C PHE A 71 -18.31 -6.67 4.31
N ARG A 72 -18.72 -5.56 4.92
CA ARG A 72 -19.17 -4.33 4.24
C ARG A 72 -18.27 -3.14 4.53
N VAL A 73 -17.26 -3.31 5.36
CA VAL A 73 -16.29 -2.27 5.66
C VAL A 73 -14.93 -2.78 5.24
N ALA A 74 -14.15 -1.92 4.62
CA ALA A 74 -12.76 -2.22 4.28
C ALA A 74 -11.92 -0.95 4.34
N LYS A 75 -10.62 -1.13 4.44
CA LYS A 75 -9.62 -0.07 4.42
C LYS A 75 -8.79 -0.19 3.16
N PHE A 76 -8.62 0.90 2.44
CA PHE A 76 -7.73 0.93 1.29
C PHE A 76 -6.28 0.73 1.74
N ALA A 77 -5.57 -0.18 1.08
CA ALA A 77 -4.20 -0.55 1.39
C ALA A 77 -3.39 -0.70 0.09
N VAL A 78 -2.06 -0.68 0.24
CA VAL A 78 -1.12 -0.92 -0.85
C VAL A 78 -0.30 -2.16 -0.50
N VAL A 79 -0.40 -3.22 -1.29
CA VAL A 79 0.27 -4.50 -1.07
C VAL A 79 1.51 -4.63 -1.96
N GLU A 80 2.58 -5.23 -1.39
CA GLU A 80 3.83 -5.55 -2.11
C GLU A 80 4.38 -4.42 -3.02
N PRO A 81 4.56 -3.18 -2.54
CA PRO A 81 4.86 -2.01 -3.39
C PRO A 81 6.17 -2.09 -4.18
N ASN A 82 7.02 -3.08 -3.90
CA ASN A 82 8.34 -3.26 -4.53
C ASN A 82 8.34 -4.29 -5.66
N VAL A 83 7.19 -4.87 -6.03
CA VAL A 83 7.10 -5.87 -7.11
C VAL A 83 6.69 -5.20 -8.42
N PRO A 84 7.57 -5.09 -9.42
CA PRO A 84 7.24 -4.44 -10.68
C PRO A 84 6.07 -5.11 -11.41
N HIS A 85 5.29 -4.31 -12.13
CA HIS A 85 4.21 -4.77 -13.03
C HIS A 85 3.04 -5.50 -12.36
N ARG A 86 2.85 -5.36 -11.05
CA ARG A 86 1.65 -5.82 -10.35
C ARG A 86 0.76 -4.64 -9.95
N HIS A 87 -0.53 -4.93 -9.81
CA HIS A 87 -1.43 -4.00 -9.13
C HIS A 87 -1.20 -4.08 -7.62
N HIS A 88 -0.94 -2.94 -7.00
CA HIS A 88 -0.67 -2.85 -5.57
C HIS A 88 -1.89 -2.39 -4.77
N ASP A 89 -2.85 -1.76 -5.42
CA ASP A 89 -4.04 -1.26 -4.75
C ASP A 89 -4.95 -2.40 -4.31
N ALA A 90 -5.23 -2.46 -3.01
CA ALA A 90 -6.08 -3.46 -2.39
C ALA A 90 -7.06 -2.82 -1.40
N ILE A 91 -8.09 -3.57 -1.06
CA ILE A 91 -8.89 -3.32 0.14
C ILE A 91 -8.57 -4.40 1.18
N GLU A 92 -8.36 -3.98 2.41
CA GLU A 92 -8.10 -4.79 3.58
C GLU A 92 -9.38 -4.87 4.43
N PHE A 93 -9.78 -6.07 4.80
CA PHE A 93 -10.96 -6.34 5.61
C PHE A 93 -10.62 -6.37 7.11
N PRO A 94 -11.63 -6.29 8.00
CA PRO A 94 -11.41 -6.31 9.45
C PRO A 94 -10.72 -7.56 10.00
N ASP A 95 -10.75 -8.68 9.26
CA ASP A 95 -10.05 -9.92 9.62
C ASP A 95 -8.57 -9.95 9.17
N GLY A 96 -8.08 -8.87 8.54
CA GLY A 96 -6.74 -8.76 7.98
C GLY A 96 -6.57 -9.40 6.60
N SER A 97 -7.61 -10.02 6.05
CA SER A 97 -7.58 -10.48 4.65
C SER A 97 -7.63 -9.27 3.70
N ASN A 98 -7.08 -9.42 2.50
CA ASN A 98 -7.10 -8.35 1.50
C ASN A 98 -7.43 -8.87 0.10
N VAL A 99 -7.99 -7.98 -0.71
CA VAL A 99 -8.35 -8.24 -2.11
C VAL A 99 -7.88 -7.08 -2.96
N LEU A 100 -7.22 -7.38 -4.08
CA LEU A 100 -6.81 -6.38 -5.06
C LEU A 100 -8.04 -5.65 -5.62
N VAL A 101 -7.93 -4.33 -5.77
CA VAL A 101 -9.00 -3.48 -6.33
C VAL A 101 -9.38 -3.96 -7.74
N THR A 102 -8.42 -4.45 -8.50
CA THR A 102 -8.64 -4.99 -9.85
C THR A 102 -9.50 -6.25 -9.89
N LEU A 103 -9.65 -6.95 -8.76
CA LEU A 103 -10.47 -8.15 -8.64
C LEU A 103 -11.86 -7.87 -8.08
N LEU A 104 -12.15 -6.69 -7.53
CA LEU A 104 -13.48 -6.39 -6.97
C LEU A 104 -14.55 -6.49 -8.05
N ALA A 105 -15.70 -7.11 -7.84
CA ALA A 105 -16.76 -7.14 -8.85
C ALA A 105 -17.18 -5.72 -9.27
N GLU A 106 -17.57 -5.53 -10.53
CA GLU A 106 -18.03 -4.23 -11.06
C GLU A 106 -19.38 -3.81 -10.49
N GLY A 107 -19.63 -2.51 -10.47
CA GLY A 107 -20.90 -1.91 -10.06
C GLY A 107 -21.13 -1.88 -8.55
N GLN A 108 -20.16 -2.26 -7.73
CA GLN A 108 -20.27 -2.22 -6.27
C GLN A 108 -20.16 -0.78 -5.79
N ARG A 109 -21.08 -0.39 -4.92
CA ARG A 109 -21.13 0.95 -4.32
C ARG A 109 -20.43 0.96 -2.99
N ALA A 110 -19.58 1.95 -2.78
CA ALA A 110 -18.86 2.16 -1.53
C ALA A 110 -18.81 3.64 -1.16
N THR A 111 -19.17 3.97 0.07
CA THR A 111 -19.07 5.33 0.60
C THR A 111 -17.73 5.51 1.31
N VAL A 112 -17.06 6.63 1.04
CA VAL A 112 -15.83 7.01 1.77
C VAL A 112 -16.19 7.44 3.18
N LEU A 113 -15.82 6.65 4.18
CA LEU A 113 -16.08 6.94 5.59
C LEU A 113 -15.11 7.98 6.14
N GLN A 114 -13.82 7.79 5.86
CA GLN A 114 -12.77 8.71 6.30
C GLN A 114 -11.51 8.58 5.44
N LEU A 115 -10.79 9.70 5.32
CA LEU A 115 -9.45 9.74 4.76
C LEU A 115 -8.42 9.53 5.88
N PRO A 116 -7.23 8.99 5.58
CA PRO A 116 -6.22 8.76 6.60
C PRO A 116 -5.82 10.07 7.29
N VAL A 117 -5.79 10.04 8.62
CA VAL A 117 -5.35 11.18 9.43
C VAL A 117 -3.83 11.23 9.44
N VAL A 118 -3.25 12.15 8.66
CA VAL A 118 -1.82 12.46 8.75
C VAL A 118 -1.58 13.21 10.06
N HIS A 119 -1.22 12.49 11.12
CA HIS A 119 -0.68 13.11 12.33
C HIS A 119 0.67 13.73 11.97
N GLN A 120 0.67 15.04 11.73
CA GLN A 120 1.88 15.84 11.80
C GLN A 120 2.32 15.81 13.26
N ILE A 121 3.15 14.84 13.63
CA ILE A 121 3.88 14.88 14.90
C ILE A 121 4.86 16.05 14.76
N SER A 122 4.37 17.26 15.02
CA SER A 122 5.21 18.42 15.23
C SER A 122 6.12 18.06 16.39
N GLY A 123 7.40 17.87 16.07
CA GLY A 123 8.45 17.60 17.05
C GLY A 123 8.53 18.75 18.04
N ARG A 124 7.69 18.69 19.08
CA ARG A 124 7.86 19.49 20.29
C ARG A 124 8.93 18.78 21.08
N THR A 125 10.18 19.05 20.70
CA THR A 125 11.36 18.76 21.51
C THR A 125 11.03 19.22 22.93
N LYS A 126 10.92 18.26 23.86
CA LYS A 126 10.72 18.56 25.27
C LYS A 126 11.91 19.40 25.71
N LYS A 127 11.70 20.69 25.90
CA LYS A 127 12.53 21.47 26.82
C LYS A 127 12.17 20.96 28.21
N ALA A 128 12.84 19.91 28.65
CA ALA A 128 12.85 19.52 30.05
C ALA A 128 13.73 20.54 30.78
N GLU A 129 13.08 21.44 31.51
CA GLU A 129 13.70 22.17 32.61
C GLU A 129 14.13 21.13 33.66
N GLU A 130 15.43 20.91 33.78
CA GLU A 130 16.04 20.17 34.87
C GLU A 130 16.22 21.12 36.05
N HIS A 131 15.35 20.98 37.05
CA HIS A 131 15.54 21.55 38.37
C HIS A 131 16.52 20.66 39.17
N GLY A 132 17.66 21.24 39.53
CA GLY A 132 18.30 20.99 40.83
C GLY A 132 19.51 20.05 40.87
N SER A 133 20.71 20.63 40.86
CA SER A 133 21.70 20.44 41.94
C SER A 133 22.89 21.41 41.82
N THR A 134 22.98 22.28 42.83
CA THR A 134 24.10 22.90 43.57
C THR A 134 25.45 23.21 42.87
N PRO A 135 26.05 24.41 43.11
CA PRO A 135 27.29 24.86 42.45
C PRO A 135 28.56 24.52 43.24
N ALA A 136 29.69 24.33 42.54
CA ALA A 136 31.03 24.68 43.04
C ALA A 136 32.12 24.63 41.93
N ALA A 137 32.59 25.83 41.58
CA ALA A 137 33.98 26.26 41.33
C ALA A 137 34.88 25.59 40.26
N ALA A 138 35.30 26.49 39.32
CA ALA A 138 36.66 26.70 38.78
C ALA A 138 37.31 25.61 37.89
N ALA A 139 38.07 25.88 36.83
CA ALA A 139 38.39 27.03 35.99
C ALA A 139 39.21 26.48 34.80
N LEU A 140 39.31 27.29 33.73
CA LEU A 140 40.41 27.38 32.75
C LEU A 140 40.46 26.50 31.47
N ALA A 141 40.73 27.24 30.38
CA ALA A 141 41.45 26.91 29.15
C ALA A 141 40.70 26.07 28.08
N ALA A 142 40.26 26.64 26.96
CA ALA A 142 41.02 27.12 25.79
C ALA A 142 41.44 26.01 24.81
N GLY A 143 40.86 26.06 23.60
CA GLY A 143 41.60 25.79 22.37
C GLY A 143 41.09 24.66 21.45
N ARG A 144 40.86 25.07 20.19
CA ARG A 144 41.28 24.40 18.94
C ARG A 144 40.32 23.38 18.29
N SER A 145 39.63 23.90 17.26
CA SER A 145 39.62 23.45 15.85
C SER A 145 40.13 22.07 15.43
N CYS A 146 39.41 21.54 14.42
CA CYS A 146 39.74 20.49 13.45
C CYS A 146 39.80 19.07 14.06
N GLU A 147 39.29 18.00 13.45
CA GLU A 147 39.33 17.61 12.05
C GLU A 147 38.38 16.41 11.85
N ALA A 148 37.80 16.27 10.66
CA ALA A 148 37.08 15.07 10.25
C ALA A 148 38.06 13.99 9.74
N PRO A 149 37.82 12.69 9.97
CA PRO A 149 38.43 11.66 9.15
C PRO A 149 37.39 10.83 8.38
N ALA A 150 37.54 10.92 7.06
CA ALA A 150 37.61 9.85 6.07
C ALA A 150 36.82 8.53 6.26
N MET A 151 36.00 8.28 5.24
CA MET A 151 35.51 6.97 4.81
C MET A 151 36.66 6.01 4.47
N PRO A 152 36.45 4.68 4.59
CA PRO A 152 37.12 3.73 3.71
C PRO A 152 36.13 3.05 2.75
N SER A 153 36.47 3.13 1.47
CA SER A 153 35.99 2.27 0.39
C SER A 153 36.39 0.82 0.65
N GLY A 154 35.46 -0.11 0.42
CA GLY A 154 35.72 -1.56 0.44
C GLY A 154 34.83 -2.26 -0.57
N VAL A 155 35.41 -2.53 -1.74
CA VAL A 155 34.86 -3.35 -2.83
C VAL A 155 34.99 -4.82 -2.46
N SER A 156 33.97 -5.64 -2.71
CA SER A 156 34.20 -6.99 -3.23
C SER A 156 32.99 -7.53 -3.97
N ALA A 157 33.19 -7.80 -5.26
CA ALA A 157 32.33 -8.61 -6.09
C ALA A 157 32.47 -10.09 -5.72
N MET A 158 31.37 -10.85 -5.79
CA MET A 158 31.41 -12.29 -6.04
C MET A 158 30.17 -12.69 -6.85
N LYS A 159 30.43 -13.39 -7.95
CA LYS A 159 29.51 -13.86 -9.00
C LYS A 159 28.57 -14.99 -8.50
N PRO A 160 27.57 -15.38 -9.31
CA PRO A 160 26.46 -16.26 -8.92
C PRO A 160 26.79 -17.73 -9.13
N GLU A 161 26.11 -18.60 -8.38
CA GLU A 161 26.06 -20.03 -8.66
C GLU A 161 24.61 -20.46 -8.94
N ALA A 162 24.46 -21.21 -10.02
CA ALA A 162 23.23 -21.80 -10.49
C ALA A 162 23.12 -23.26 -10.03
N SER A 163 21.92 -23.69 -9.68
CA SER A 163 21.50 -25.10 -9.70
C SER A 163 19.98 -25.15 -9.52
N ALA A 164 19.23 -26.14 -9.97
CA ALA A 164 19.35 -27.13 -11.04
C ALA A 164 17.94 -27.75 -11.05
N VAL A 165 17.29 -27.77 -12.21
CA VAL A 165 15.96 -28.37 -12.40
C VAL A 165 16.06 -29.88 -12.18
N THR A 166 15.19 -30.44 -11.33
CA THR A 166 15.00 -31.90 -11.24
C THR A 166 13.57 -32.24 -11.65
N PHE A 167 13.45 -32.88 -12.81
CA PHE A 167 12.26 -33.57 -13.27
C PHE A 167 12.10 -34.89 -12.51
N PHE A 168 10.90 -35.18 -12.01
CA PHE A 168 10.52 -36.50 -11.50
C PHE A 168 9.25 -36.98 -12.23
N ARG A 169 9.39 -38.03 -13.05
CA ARG A 169 8.34 -38.99 -13.45
C ARG A 169 8.87 -40.36 -13.06
N PRO A 170 8.06 -41.25 -12.45
CA PRO A 170 7.37 -42.31 -13.22
C PRO A 170 5.98 -42.64 -12.60
N GLY A 171 5.10 -43.49 -13.13
CA GLY A 171 5.23 -44.52 -14.15
C GLY A 171 3.86 -45.16 -14.49
N THR A 172 3.90 -46.04 -15.48
CA THR A 172 2.80 -46.84 -16.05
C THR A 172 2.88 -48.28 -15.56
N ALA A 173 1.75 -48.87 -15.14
CA ALA A 173 1.36 -50.30 -15.15
C ALA A 173 0.02 -50.40 -14.39
N GLY A 174 -0.98 -51.21 -14.72
CA GLY A 174 -1.21 -52.24 -15.71
C GLY A 174 -2.64 -52.78 -15.47
N SER A 175 -3.26 -53.34 -16.51
CA SER A 175 -4.58 -54.00 -16.47
C SER A 175 -4.56 -55.31 -15.66
N PRO A 176 -5.74 -55.87 -15.36
CA PRO A 176 -6.29 -56.91 -16.24
C PRO A 176 -7.63 -56.56 -16.90
#